data_AF-A0A8E2W7B6-F1
#
_entry.id   AF-A0A8E2W7B6-F1
#
_cell.length_a   1.000
_cell.length_b   1.000
_cell.length_c   1.000
_cell.angle_alpha   90.00
_cell.angle_beta   90.00
_cell.angle_gamma   90.00
#
_symmetry.space_group_name_H-M   'P 1'
#
loop_
_entity.id
_entity.type
_entity.pdbx_description
1 polymer ?
#
loop_
_entity_poly.entity_id
_entity_poly.type
_entity_poly.pdbx_seq_one_letter_code
_entity_poly.pdbx_strand_id
1 'polypeptide(L)'
;MNTAREMLATAHKSMTKTVIAAHALDMADELQRMRSAFGNALEGLNAAAAAVGSFEELVRILKADIRTASNLFQSGRKRAARELLLRMAATPDLDQINLPMHHVEWSTDIFEPQAH
;
A
#
# COMPACT_ATOMS: atom_id res chain seq x y z
N MET A 1 9.13 -29.82 -2.27
CA MET A 1 9.63 -28.43 -2.10
C MET A 1 10.53 -28.45 -0.87
N ASN A 2 11.82 -28.16 -1.03
CA ASN A 2 12.71 -28.03 0.13
C ASN A 2 12.38 -26.73 0.85
N THR A 3 12.34 -26.77 2.17
CA THR A 3 12.18 -25.57 3.00
C THR A 3 13.46 -24.73 2.98
N ALA A 4 13.35 -23.42 3.23
CA ALA A 4 14.53 -22.54 3.34
C ALA A 4 15.56 -23.06 4.36
N ARG A 5 15.07 -23.67 5.45
CA ARG A 5 15.91 -24.32 6.46
C ARG A 5 16.70 -25.50 5.91
N GLU A 6 16.08 -26.35 5.09
CA GLU A 6 16.73 -27.51 4.47
C GLU A 6 17.75 -27.10 3.39
N MET A 7 17.46 -26.05 2.62
CA MET A 7 18.40 -25.47 1.67
C MET A 7 19.64 -24.92 2.39
N LEU A 8 19.43 -24.15 3.46
CA LEU A 8 20.52 -23.58 4.26
C LEU A 8 21.38 -24.66 4.93
N ALA A 9 20.74 -25.66 5.53
CA ALA A 9 21.42 -26.79 6.14
C ALA A 9 22.22 -27.62 5.13
N THR A 10 21.78 -27.66 3.87
CA THR A 10 22.52 -28.33 2.79
C THR A 10 23.72 -27.50 2.36
N ALA A 11 23.55 -26.19 2.17
CA ALA A 11 24.63 -25.26 1.84
C ALA A 11 25.73 -25.22 2.92
N HIS A 12 25.36 -25.26 4.20
CA HIS A 12 26.32 -25.22 5.31
C HIS A 12 27.21 -26.46 5.40
N LYS A 13 26.84 -27.59 4.76
CA LYS A 13 27.67 -28.82 4.79
C LYS A 13 29.02 -28.64 4.09
N SER A 14 29.10 -27.77 3.08
CA SER A 14 30.33 -27.48 2.33
C SER A 14 31.06 -26.22 2.82
N MET A 15 30.54 -25.53 3.84
CA MET A 15 31.10 -24.27 4.33
C MET A 15 31.97 -24.44 5.56
N THR A 16 32.95 -23.55 5.72
CA THR A 16 33.72 -23.43 6.96
C THR A 16 32.92 -22.67 8.02
N LYS A 17 33.27 -22.83 9.30
CA LYS A 17 32.61 -22.13 10.41
C LYS A 17 32.65 -20.61 10.27
N THR A 18 33.73 -20.05 9.73
CA THR A 18 33.87 -18.60 9.49
C THR A 18 32.96 -18.12 8.37
N VAL A 19 32.83 -18.90 7.29
CA VAL A 19 31.89 -18.59 6.19
C VAL A 19 30.45 -18.67 6.66
N ILE A 20 30.09 -19.67 7.49
CA ILE A 20 28.75 -19.77 8.09
C ILE A 20 28.45 -18.55 8.96
N ALA A 21 29.42 -18.08 9.75
CA ALA A 21 29.25 -16.90 10.60
C ALA A 21 29.04 -15.61 9.78
N ALA A 22 29.82 -15.40 8.72
CA ALA A 22 29.65 -14.25 7.81
C ALA A 22 28.28 -14.28 7.12
N HIS A 23 27.93 -15.44 6.55
CA HIS A 23 26.63 -15.65 5.91
C HIS A 23 25.44 -15.43 6.87
N ALA A 24 25.58 -15.79 8.15
CA ALA A 24 24.56 -15.51 9.16
C ALA A 24 24.37 -14.01 9.43
N LEU A 25 25.44 -13.21 9.36
CA LEU A 25 25.35 -11.75 9.48
C LEU A 25 24.68 -11.14 8.24
N ASP A 26 25.06 -11.59 7.04
CA ASP A 26 24.43 -11.12 5.79
C ASP A 26 22.93 -11.41 5.76
N MET A 27 22.51 -12.60 6.21
CA MET A 27 21.10 -12.93 6.37
C MET A 27 20.39 -12.03 7.41
N ALA A 28 21.05 -11.68 8.51
CA ALA A 28 20.45 -10.81 9.52
C ALA A 28 20.21 -9.39 8.96
N ASP A 29 21.16 -8.86 8.22
CA ASP A 29 21.04 -7.56 7.55
C ASP A 29 19.91 -7.57 6.51
N GLU A 30 19.81 -8.64 5.71
CA GLU A 30 18.75 -8.77 4.71
C GLU A 30 17.36 -8.92 5.35
N LEU A 31 17.24 -9.71 6.42
CA LEU A 31 15.99 -9.79 7.20
C LEU A 31 15.58 -8.43 7.79
N GLN A 32 16.55 -7.60 8.22
CA GLN A 32 16.26 -6.26 8.70
C GLN A 32 15.76 -5.35 7.56
N ARG A 33 16.34 -5.45 6.35
CA ARG A 33 15.86 -4.72 5.16
C ARG A 33 14.44 -5.16 4.79
N MET A 34 14.18 -6.47 4.72
CA MET A 34 12.85 -7.02 4.45
C MET A 34 11.82 -6.54 5.48
N ARG A 35 12.16 -6.57 6.78
CA ARG A 35 11.28 -6.09 7.84
C ARG A 35 10.92 -4.62 7.66
N SER A 36 11.92 -3.79 7.34
CA SER A 36 11.72 -2.35 7.14
C SER A 36 10.83 -2.07 5.92
N ALA A 37 11.07 -2.79 4.82
CA ALA A 37 10.26 -2.69 3.62
C ALA A 37 8.81 -3.14 3.83
N PHE A 38 8.56 -4.22 4.59
CA PHE A 38 7.20 -4.60 4.97
C PHE A 38 6.52 -3.57 5.87
N GLY A 39 7.26 -2.93 6.77
CA GLY A 39 6.76 -1.80 7.55
C GLY A 39 6.26 -0.66 6.67
N ASN A 40 7.10 -0.21 5.73
CA ASN A 40 6.76 0.85 4.78
C ASN A 40 5.56 0.46 3.89
N ALA A 41 5.51 -0.80 3.43
CA ALA A 41 4.39 -1.29 2.64
C ALA A 41 3.07 -1.28 3.44
N LEU A 42 3.10 -1.65 4.72
CA LEU A 42 1.94 -1.60 5.60
C LEU A 42 1.47 -0.16 5.85
N GLU A 43 2.40 0.78 6.04
CA GLU A 43 2.08 2.20 6.14
C GLU A 43 1.41 2.72 4.86
N GLY A 44 1.95 2.36 3.69
CA GLY A 44 1.34 2.68 2.39
C GLY A 44 -0.07 2.11 2.22
N LEU A 45 -0.29 0.85 2.63
CA LEU A 45 -1.61 0.21 2.61
C LEU A 45 -2.60 0.90 3.55
N ASN A 46 -2.17 1.31 4.74
CA ASN A 46 -3.02 2.05 5.69
C ASN A 46 -3.40 3.42 5.14
N ALA A 47 -2.45 4.13 4.51
CA ALA A 47 -2.73 5.41 3.85
C ALA A 47 -3.73 5.23 2.69
N ALA A 48 -3.58 4.17 1.89
CA ALA A 48 -4.51 3.83 0.82
C ALA A 48 -5.91 3.46 1.35
N ALA A 49 -6.00 2.73 2.47
CA ALA A 49 -7.27 2.39 3.09
C ALA A 49 -8.01 3.64 3.61
N ALA A 50 -7.28 4.56 4.27
CA ALA A 50 -7.83 5.84 4.73
C ALA A 50 -8.32 6.70 3.55
N ALA A 51 -7.55 6.75 2.48
CA ALA A 51 -7.91 7.39 1.22
C ALA A 51 -9.21 6.84 0.64
N VAL A 52 -9.34 5.52 0.49
CA VAL A 52 -10.57 4.87 0.00
C VAL A 52 -11.77 5.20 0.90
N GLY A 53 -11.60 5.14 2.22
CA GLY A 53 -12.68 5.48 3.16
C GLY A 53 -13.16 6.93 3.00
N SER A 54 -12.24 7.87 2.76
CA SER A 54 -12.60 9.27 2.48
C SER A 54 -13.36 9.44 1.16
N PHE A 55 -12.98 8.70 0.11
CA PHE A 55 -13.69 8.69 -1.16
C PHE A 55 -15.09 8.10 -1.05
N GLU A 56 -15.27 6.99 -0.31
CA GLU A 56 -16.58 6.38 -0.10
C GLU A 56 -17.55 7.36 0.56
N GLU A 57 -17.08 8.09 1.57
CA GLU A 57 -17.85 9.10 2.28
C GLU A 57 -18.26 10.26 1.35
N LEU A 58 -17.35 10.74 0.50
CA LEU A 58 -17.63 11.80 -0.46
C LEU A 58 -18.64 11.35 -1.53
N VAL A 59 -18.50 10.13 -2.05
CA VAL A 59 -19.48 9.53 -2.96
C VAL A 59 -20.85 9.43 -2.29
N ARG A 60 -20.91 9.10 -1.00
CA ARG A 60 -22.15 9.04 -0.23
C ARG A 60 -22.81 10.41 -0.11
N ILE A 61 -22.05 11.45 0.22
CA ILE A 61 -22.53 12.84 0.29
C ILE A 61 -23.03 13.29 -1.08
N LEU A 62 -22.25 13.10 -2.14
CA LEU A 62 -22.62 13.49 -3.50
C LEU A 62 -23.90 12.80 -3.96
N LYS A 63 -24.07 11.50 -3.68
CA LYS A 63 -25.32 10.78 -3.97
C LYS A 63 -26.51 11.36 -3.21
N ALA A 64 -26.34 11.75 -1.95
CA ALA A 64 -27.40 12.37 -1.16
C ALA A 64 -27.79 13.76 -1.71
N ASP A 65 -26.81 14.57 -2.11
CA ASP A 65 -27.05 15.88 -2.69
C ASP A 65 -27.73 15.80 -4.06
N ILE A 66 -27.33 14.85 -4.92
CA ILE A 66 -28.00 14.59 -6.21
C ILE A 66 -29.47 14.20 -5.98
N ARG A 67 -29.75 13.31 -5.01
CA ARG A 67 -31.13 12.94 -4.65
C ARG A 67 -31.92 14.16 -4.17
N THR A 68 -31.31 15.00 -3.35
CA THR A 68 -31.93 16.23 -2.84
C THR A 68 -32.21 17.22 -3.97
N ALA A 69 -31.26 17.45 -4.87
CA ALA A 69 -31.43 18.30 -6.04
C ALA A 69 -32.55 17.80 -6.96
N SER A 70 -32.62 16.48 -7.18
CA SER A 70 -33.68 15.84 -7.95
C SER A 70 -35.06 16.07 -7.32
N ASN A 71 -35.18 15.86 -6.00
CA ASN A 71 -36.44 16.08 -5.28
C ASN A 71 -36.88 17.57 -5.31
N LEU A 72 -35.92 18.50 -5.17
CA LEU A 72 -36.19 19.94 -5.30
C LEU A 72 -36.68 20.29 -6.72
N PHE A 73 -36.09 19.67 -7.75
CA PHE A 73 -36.51 19.89 -9.12
C PHE A 73 -37.92 19.35 -9.39
N GLN A 74 -38.20 18.12 -8.95
CA GLN A 74 -39.51 17.46 -9.10
C GLN A 74 -40.64 18.20 -8.36
N SER A 75 -40.34 18.79 -7.20
CA SER A 75 -41.28 19.62 -6.42
C SER A 75 -41.45 21.05 -6.97
N GLY A 76 -40.91 21.37 -8.15
CA GLY A 76 -41.03 22.68 -8.79
C GLY A 76 -40.06 23.75 -8.26
N ARG A 77 -39.23 23.43 -7.25
CA ARG A 77 -38.22 24.33 -6.65
C ARG A 77 -36.94 24.39 -7.47
N LYS A 78 -37.05 24.66 -8.77
CA LYS A 78 -35.95 24.64 -9.75
C LYS A 78 -34.77 25.55 -9.40
N ARG A 79 -35.03 26.72 -8.81
CA ARG A 79 -33.98 27.64 -8.37
C ARG A 79 -33.13 27.04 -7.25
N ALA A 80 -33.77 26.47 -6.22
CA ALA A 80 -33.08 25.83 -5.11
C ALA A 80 -32.26 24.61 -5.58
N ALA A 81 -32.80 23.82 -6.52
CA ALA A 81 -32.07 22.70 -7.13
C ALA A 81 -30.80 23.17 -7.85
N ARG A 82 -30.86 24.26 -8.63
CA ARG A 82 -29.68 24.84 -9.31
C ARG A 82 -28.66 25.40 -8.32
N GLU A 83 -29.10 26.10 -7.27
CA GLU A 83 -28.22 26.63 -6.24
C GLU A 83 -27.48 25.52 -5.47
N LEU A 84 -28.10 24.35 -5.29
CA LEU A 84 -27.44 23.18 -4.71
C LEU A 84 -26.39 22.59 -5.67
N LEU A 85 -26.75 22.38 -6.94
CA LEU A 85 -25.82 21.84 -7.94
C LEU A 85 -24.60 22.77 -8.18
N LEU A 86 -24.82 24.09 -8.17
CA LEU A 86 -23.73 25.07 -8.28
C LEU A 86 -22.78 25.00 -7.07
N ARG A 87 -23.30 24.80 -5.86
CA ARG A 87 -22.48 24.59 -4.67
C ARG A 87 -21.67 23.30 -4.75
N MET A 88 -22.28 22.21 -5.22
CA MET A 88 -21.58 20.94 -5.43
C MET A 88 -20.45 21.10 -6.45
N ALA A 89 -20.68 21.81 -7.56
CA ALA A 89 -19.67 22.06 -8.59
C ALA A 89 -18.53 22.99 -8.15
N ALA A 90 -18.72 23.78 -7.10
CA ALA A 90 -17.69 24.62 -6.50
C ALA A 90 -16.82 23.86 -5.47
N THR A 91 -17.14 22.59 -5.18
CA THR A 91 -16.31 21.75 -4.30
C THR A 91 -14.98 21.48 -5.02
N PRO A 92 -13.82 21.70 -4.38
CA PRO A 92 -12.53 21.42 -4.99
C PRO A 92 -12.45 19.96 -5.45
N ASP A 93 -11.82 19.73 -6.61
CA ASP A 93 -11.41 18.38 -6.96
C ASP A 93 -10.51 17.84 -5.86
N LEU A 94 -10.73 16.59 -5.48
CA LEU A 94 -9.87 15.93 -4.52
C LEU A 94 -8.50 15.78 -5.16
N ASP A 95 -7.52 16.49 -4.61
CA ASP A 95 -6.13 16.39 -5.02
C ASP A 95 -5.75 14.90 -5.13
N GLN A 96 -5.03 14.57 -6.20
CA GLN A 96 -4.55 13.21 -6.44
C GLN A 96 -3.82 12.72 -5.19
N ILE A 97 -4.34 11.64 -4.60
CA ILE A 97 -3.71 11.01 -3.45
C ILE A 97 -2.39 10.41 -3.95
N ASN A 98 -1.30 11.12 -3.70
CA ASN A 98 0.04 10.65 -3.97
C ASN A 98 0.40 9.65 -2.88
N LEU A 99 0.25 8.36 -3.20
CA LEU A 99 0.77 7.30 -2.37
C LEU A 99 2.30 7.27 -2.52
N PRO A 100 3.06 7.26 -1.41
CA PRO A 100 4.50 7.11 -1.48
C PRO A 100 4.84 5.76 -2.12
N MET A 101 5.46 5.80 -3.29
CA MET A 101 5.97 4.61 -3.97
C MET A 101 7.37 4.31 -3.43
N HIS A 102 7.48 3.23 -2.65
CA HIS A 102 8.78 2.73 -2.21
C HIS A 102 9.27 1.65 -3.17
N HIS A 103 10.41 1.90 -3.82
CA HIS A 103 11.15 0.86 -4.52
C HIS A 103 11.93 0.04 -3.50
N VAL A 104 11.62 -1.25 -3.44
CA VAL A 104 12.30 -2.19 -2.57
C VAL A 104 13.22 -3.03 -3.43
N GLU A 105 14.53 -2.93 -3.20
CA GLU A 105 15.53 -3.83 -3.77
C GLU A 105 16.08 -4.71 -2.64
N TRP A 106 15.73 -5.99 -2.65
CA TRP A 106 16.40 -7.02 -1.86
C TRP A 106 16.87 -8.15 -2.76
N SER A 107 17.99 -8.78 -2.42
CA SER A 107 18.56 -9.90 -3.18
C SER A 107 18.14 -11.23 -2.56
N THR A 108 17.79 -12.20 -3.41
CA THR A 108 17.60 -13.61 -3.01
C THR A 108 18.89 -14.41 -3.05
N ASP A 109 19.99 -13.84 -3.55
CA ASP A 109 21.25 -14.53 -3.78
C ASP A 109 21.89 -15.01 -2.46
N ILE A 110 21.57 -14.35 -1.34
CA ILE A 110 21.96 -14.79 0.00
C ILE A 110 21.42 -16.20 0.32
N PHE A 111 20.28 -16.60 -0.25
CA PHE A 111 19.73 -17.94 -0.08
C PHE A 111 20.32 -18.99 -1.03
N GLU A 112 21.12 -18.57 -2.00
CA GLU A 112 21.82 -19.41 -2.98
C GLU A 112 23.34 -19.22 -2.88
N PRO A 113 23.96 -19.56 -1.74
CA PRO A 113 25.38 -19.34 -1.58
C PRO A 113 26.18 -20.17 -2.60
N GLN A 114 27.03 -19.50 -3.37
CA GLN A 114 27.88 -20.17 -4.35
C GLN A 114 28.82 -21.16 -3.66
N ALA A 115 28.84 -22.40 -4.15
CA ALA A 115 29.81 -23.39 -3.72
C ALA A 115 31.20 -22.96 -4.20
N HIS A 116 32.08 -22.63 -3.25
CA HIS A 116 33.52 -22.48 -3.48
C HIS A 116 34.26 -23.74 -3.05
#